data_AF-A0A9X5X7H2-F1
#
_entry.id   AF-A0A9X5X7H2-F1
#
_cell.length_a   1.000
_cell.length_b   1.000
_cell.length_c   1.000
_cell.angle_alpha   90.00
_cell.angle_beta   90.00
_cell.angle_gamma   90.00
#
_symmetry.space_group_name_H-M   'P 1'
#
loop_
_entity.id
_entity.type
_entity.pdbx_description
1 polymer ?
#
loop_
_entity_poly.entity_id
_entity_poly.type
_entity_poly.pdbx_seq_one_letter_code
_entity_poly.pdbx_strand_id
1 'polypeptide(L)'
;ISTVPGQDAGWKKLVAQYKKETGVDVKLVNIPYDGYPTKLHNAAQANSLPDVADVPALDPIWSSKLIDLSSIAKNKTNNINANFLAKDSSGKVLSIPSDVTASGLFINESLFKKAGVAVPTSPQNTWTWTDFIKAANKVREKTGAKYSLTFDQSPSRLRAMVYEMGGQYVHADSSGKFSVDAATKKAVEYFVGLNDDKTMPKSVWTSGADPSAMFQSGDVVAYWSGVWQVPAFAS
;
A
#
# COMPACT_ATOMS: atom_id res chain seq x y z
N ILE A 1 10.84 -0.30 -8.69
CA ILE A 1 10.85 -0.80 -7.29
C ILE A 1 10.36 -2.22 -7.33
N SER A 2 11.02 -3.17 -6.67
CA SER A 2 10.42 -4.48 -6.45
C SER A 2 10.20 -4.63 -4.96
N THR A 3 8.94 -4.60 -4.54
CA THR A 3 8.57 -4.92 -3.16
C THR A 3 8.47 -6.43 -2.94
N VAL A 4 8.32 -7.21 -4.03
CA VAL A 4 8.20 -8.68 -3.98
C VAL A 4 8.89 -9.35 -5.17
N PRO A 5 9.38 -10.61 -5.05
CA PRO A 5 10.08 -11.33 -6.13
C PRO A 5 9.32 -11.43 -7.46
N GLY A 6 7.98 -11.48 -7.41
CA GLY A 6 7.14 -11.57 -8.61
C GLY A 6 7.24 -10.33 -9.52
N GLN A 7 7.45 -9.14 -8.95
CA GLN A 7 7.59 -7.90 -9.72
C GLN A 7 8.93 -7.87 -10.47
N ASP A 8 10.04 -8.29 -9.83
CA ASP A 8 11.37 -8.35 -10.46
C ASP A 8 11.39 -9.28 -11.68
N ALA A 9 10.76 -10.45 -11.58
CA ALA A 9 10.61 -11.38 -12.70
C ALA A 9 9.81 -10.76 -13.86
N GLY A 10 8.72 -10.05 -13.55
CA GLY A 10 7.94 -9.29 -14.53
C GLY A 10 8.76 -8.24 -15.26
N TRP A 11 9.49 -7.40 -14.52
CA TRP A 11 10.35 -6.37 -15.10
C TRP A 11 11.46 -6.93 -15.99
N LYS A 12 12.12 -8.02 -15.57
CA LYS A 12 13.14 -8.70 -16.39
C LYS A 12 12.56 -9.18 -17.72
N LYS A 13 11.34 -9.75 -17.71
CA LYS A 13 10.65 -10.20 -18.91
C LYS A 13 10.32 -9.02 -19.84
N LEU A 14 9.82 -7.92 -19.29
CA LEU A 14 9.50 -6.70 -20.05
C LEU A 14 10.75 -6.08 -20.68
N VAL A 15 11.85 -5.97 -19.93
CA VAL A 15 13.13 -5.47 -20.45
C VAL A 15 13.66 -6.33 -21.59
N ALA A 16 13.60 -7.66 -21.45
CA ALA A 16 14.04 -8.57 -22.51
C ALA A 16 13.18 -8.45 -23.77
N GLN A 17 11.85 -8.30 -23.62
CA GLN A 17 10.94 -8.06 -24.73
C GLN A 17 11.23 -6.72 -25.41
N TYR A 18 11.38 -5.64 -24.65
CA TYR A 18 11.67 -4.31 -25.17
C TYR A 18 12.98 -4.30 -25.96
N LYS A 19 14.04 -4.96 -25.45
CA LYS A 19 15.31 -5.12 -26.18
C LYS A 19 15.11 -5.87 -27.51
N LYS A 20 14.30 -6.92 -27.53
CA LYS A 20 14.01 -7.68 -28.75
C LYS A 20 13.27 -6.83 -29.80
N GLU A 21 12.35 -5.97 -29.36
CA GLU A 21 11.53 -5.14 -30.25
C GLU A 21 12.26 -3.89 -30.76
N THR A 22 13.15 -3.31 -29.95
CA THR A 22 13.74 -1.99 -30.24
C THR A 22 15.25 -2.00 -30.42
N GLY A 23 15.93 -3.07 -29.98
CA GLY A 23 17.39 -3.13 -29.88
C GLY A 23 17.98 -2.34 -28.72
N VAL A 24 17.15 -1.66 -27.90
CA VAL A 24 17.62 -0.83 -26.79
C VAL A 24 17.97 -1.70 -25.57
N ASP A 25 19.16 -1.46 -25.01
CA ASP A 25 19.60 -2.06 -23.76
C ASP A 25 19.09 -1.28 -22.55
N VAL A 26 18.32 -1.95 -21.69
CA VAL A 26 17.85 -1.38 -20.41
C VAL A 26 18.55 -2.08 -19.25
N LYS A 27 19.31 -1.31 -18.48
CA LYS A 27 19.94 -1.79 -17.24
C LYS A 27 18.96 -1.69 -16.08
N LEU A 28 18.28 -2.79 -15.76
CA LEU A 28 17.40 -2.86 -14.60
C LEU A 28 18.20 -2.87 -13.29
N VAL A 29 17.93 -1.91 -12.40
CA VAL A 29 18.49 -1.87 -11.04
C VAL A 29 17.34 -2.04 -10.05
N ASN A 30 17.29 -3.20 -9.41
CA ASN A 30 16.28 -3.47 -8.39
C ASN A 30 16.79 -3.04 -7.01
N ILE A 31 16.01 -2.21 -6.32
CA ILE A 31 16.29 -1.73 -4.97
C ILE A 31 15.07 -2.08 -4.10
N PRO A 32 15.27 -2.72 -2.93
CA PRO A 32 14.19 -2.91 -1.96
C PRO A 32 13.52 -1.58 -1.62
N TYR A 33 12.21 -1.60 -1.37
CA TYR A 33 11.46 -0.37 -1.07
C TYR A 33 11.98 0.34 0.19
N ASP A 34 12.44 -0.42 1.18
CA ASP A 34 13.01 0.15 2.40
C ASP A 34 14.23 1.03 2.08
N GLY A 35 14.17 2.29 2.53
CA GLY A 35 15.14 3.34 2.22
C GLY A 35 15.18 3.81 0.76
N TYR A 36 14.36 3.28 -0.15
CA TYR A 36 14.37 3.67 -1.57
C TYR A 36 14.05 5.15 -1.81
N PRO A 37 12.99 5.74 -1.22
CA PRO A 37 12.69 7.16 -1.40
C PRO A 37 13.86 8.07 -1.00
N THR A 38 14.52 7.78 0.13
CA THR A 38 15.70 8.52 0.60
C THR A 38 16.88 8.39 -0.34
N LYS A 39 17.15 7.19 -0.88
CA LYS A 39 18.22 7.00 -1.87
C LYS A 39 17.99 7.84 -3.12
N LEU A 40 16.75 7.87 -3.62
CA LEU A 40 16.42 8.64 -4.82
C LEU A 40 16.51 10.16 -4.58
N HIS A 41 16.06 10.62 -3.41
CA HIS A 41 16.21 12.01 -2.97
C HIS A 41 17.69 12.44 -2.94
N ASN A 42 18.56 11.63 -2.34
CA ASN A 42 20.00 11.90 -2.27
C ASN A 42 20.64 11.87 -3.67
N ALA A 43 20.26 10.93 -4.53
CA ALA A 43 20.72 10.87 -5.91
C ALA A 43 20.33 12.15 -6.69
N ALA A 44 19.14 12.69 -6.45
CA ALA A 44 18.69 13.95 -7.05
C ALA A 44 19.51 15.16 -6.60
N GLN A 45 19.87 15.23 -5.32
CA GLN A 45 20.76 16.26 -4.79
C GLN A 45 22.17 16.15 -5.38
N ALA A 46 22.67 14.92 -5.57
CA ALA A 46 23.96 14.64 -6.18
C ALA A 46 23.95 14.70 -7.72
N ASN A 47 22.84 15.08 -8.35
CA ASN A 47 22.66 15.12 -9.80
C ASN A 47 23.00 13.78 -10.51
N SER A 48 22.58 12.68 -9.90
CA SER A 48 22.90 11.30 -10.29
C SER A 48 21.66 10.40 -10.37
N LEU A 49 20.49 10.99 -10.67
CA LEU A 49 19.26 10.23 -10.92
C LEU A 49 19.41 9.29 -12.13
N PRO A 50 18.69 8.15 -12.14
CA PRO A 50 18.57 7.32 -13.34
C PRO A 50 17.71 8.02 -14.39
N ASP A 51 17.78 7.54 -15.64
CA ASP A 51 16.95 8.04 -16.74
C ASP A 51 15.44 7.80 -16.50
N VAL A 52 15.11 6.67 -15.86
CA VAL A 52 13.75 6.28 -15.49
C VAL A 52 13.77 5.71 -14.07
N ALA A 53 12.88 6.23 -13.21
CA ALA A 53 12.65 5.72 -11.87
C ALA A 53 11.18 5.40 -11.66
N ASP A 54 10.91 4.21 -11.15
CA ASP A 54 9.61 3.88 -10.57
C ASP A 54 9.55 4.46 -9.16
N VAL A 55 8.51 5.21 -8.81
CA VAL A 55 8.45 6.02 -7.59
C VAL A 55 7.08 5.95 -6.95
N PRO A 56 6.99 5.87 -5.60
CA PRO A 56 5.71 5.87 -4.91
C PRO A 56 5.05 7.25 -4.89
N ALA A 57 5.84 8.31 -5.06
CA ALA A 57 5.39 9.70 -5.07
C ALA A 57 6.42 10.60 -5.77
N LEU A 58 5.97 11.77 -6.23
CA LEU A 58 6.85 12.82 -6.72
C LEU A 58 7.59 13.54 -5.58
N ASP A 59 8.87 13.86 -5.78
CA ASP A 59 9.66 14.67 -4.85
C ASP A 59 9.91 16.07 -5.45
N PRO A 60 9.72 17.16 -4.68
CA PRO A 60 9.99 18.52 -5.14
C PRO A 60 11.40 18.76 -5.69
N ILE A 61 12.42 18.03 -5.22
CA ILE A 61 13.82 18.20 -5.66
C ILE A 61 14.01 17.92 -7.14
N TRP A 62 13.27 16.96 -7.69
CA TRP A 62 13.41 16.54 -9.08
C TRP A 62 12.17 16.77 -9.94
N SER A 63 11.02 17.09 -9.36
CA SER A 63 9.76 17.29 -10.11
C SER A 63 9.87 18.35 -11.21
N SER A 64 10.64 19.42 -10.99
CA SER A 64 10.88 20.47 -11.99
C SER A 64 11.80 20.02 -13.14
N LYS A 65 12.56 18.94 -12.96
CA LYS A 65 13.56 18.43 -13.92
C LYS A 65 12.99 17.35 -14.86
N LEU A 66 11.77 16.89 -14.63
CA LEU A 66 11.15 15.84 -15.44
C LEU A 66 10.78 16.34 -16.84
N ILE A 67 10.86 15.47 -17.84
CA ILE A 67 10.34 15.74 -19.18
C ILE A 67 8.80 15.68 -19.19
N ASP A 68 8.16 16.35 -20.15
CA ASP A 68 6.70 16.26 -20.31
C ASP A 68 6.33 14.94 -21.02
N LEU A 69 5.58 14.08 -20.32
CA LEU A 69 5.13 12.78 -20.84
C LEU A 69 3.77 12.87 -21.55
N SER A 70 3.27 14.07 -21.85
CA SER A 70 1.95 14.28 -22.47
C SER A 70 1.76 13.52 -23.78
N SER A 71 2.79 13.42 -24.63
CA SER A 71 2.72 12.68 -25.89
C SER A 71 2.51 11.18 -25.66
N ILE A 72 3.23 10.62 -24.68
CA ILE A 72 3.12 9.21 -24.27
C ILE A 72 1.73 8.95 -23.68
N ALA A 73 1.27 9.81 -22.79
CA ALA A 73 -0.03 9.67 -22.13
C ALA A 73 -1.23 9.81 -23.09
N LYS A 74 -1.12 10.65 -24.12
CA LYS A 74 -2.19 10.85 -25.12
C LYS A 74 -2.25 9.73 -26.16
N ASN A 75 -1.14 9.03 -26.39
CA ASN A 75 -1.14 7.92 -27.33
C ASN A 75 -1.98 6.75 -26.81
N LYS A 76 -3.13 6.52 -27.46
CA LYS A 76 -4.10 5.48 -27.06
C LYS A 76 -3.54 4.07 -27.16
N THR A 77 -2.54 3.82 -28.00
CA THR A 77 -1.91 2.48 -28.09
C THR A 77 -1.20 2.09 -26.80
N ASN A 78 -0.81 3.07 -25.97
CA ASN A 78 -0.16 2.83 -24.69
C ASN A 78 -1.14 2.46 -23.57
N ASN A 79 -2.45 2.60 -23.81
CA ASN A 79 -3.52 2.24 -22.87
C ASN A 79 -3.34 2.83 -21.45
N ILE A 80 -2.82 4.06 -21.35
CA ILE A 80 -2.60 4.74 -20.07
C ILE A 80 -3.91 5.35 -19.57
N ASN A 81 -4.28 5.03 -18.33
CA ASN A 81 -5.45 5.62 -17.69
C ASN A 81 -5.15 7.06 -17.25
N ALA A 82 -5.83 8.02 -17.89
CA ALA A 82 -5.62 9.45 -17.68
C ALA A 82 -5.95 9.92 -16.26
N ASN A 83 -6.77 9.17 -15.51
CA ASN A 83 -7.16 9.52 -14.14
C ASN A 83 -6.02 9.39 -13.13
N PHE A 84 -4.95 8.67 -13.47
CA PHE A 84 -3.80 8.43 -12.60
C PHE A 84 -2.54 9.19 -13.04
N LEU A 85 -2.67 10.13 -13.97
CA LEU A 85 -1.55 10.99 -14.38
C LEU A 85 -1.24 12.00 -13.28
N ALA A 86 0.03 12.12 -12.91
CA ALA A 86 0.48 13.25 -12.10
C ALA A 86 0.78 14.43 -13.03
N LYS A 87 0.16 15.58 -12.75
CA LYS A 87 0.35 16.82 -13.51
C LYS A 87 0.77 17.95 -12.59
N ASP A 88 1.56 18.87 -13.12
CA ASP A 88 1.77 20.16 -12.44
C ASP A 88 0.61 21.13 -12.71
N SER A 89 0.69 22.33 -12.11
CA SER A 89 -0.32 23.38 -12.26
C SER A 89 -0.45 23.92 -13.69
N SER A 90 0.54 23.71 -14.55
CA SER A 90 0.48 24.07 -15.98
C SER A 90 -0.18 22.98 -16.84
N GLY A 91 -0.42 21.79 -16.27
CA GLY A 91 -0.98 20.63 -16.96
C GLY A 91 0.07 19.71 -17.60
N LYS A 92 1.36 19.98 -17.40
CA LYS A 92 2.47 19.12 -17.85
C LYS A 92 2.37 17.76 -17.16
N VAL A 93 2.50 16.67 -17.92
CA VAL A 93 2.45 15.31 -17.34
C VAL A 93 3.84 14.95 -16.81
N LEU A 94 3.95 14.85 -15.49
CA LEU A 94 5.19 14.60 -14.76
C LEU A 94 5.49 13.11 -14.59
N SER A 95 4.46 12.28 -14.47
CA SER A 95 4.59 10.82 -14.40
C SER A 95 3.39 10.13 -15.05
N ILE A 96 3.62 8.88 -15.45
CA ILE A 96 2.60 7.95 -15.92
C ILE A 96 2.51 6.76 -14.93
N PRO A 97 1.32 6.19 -14.71
CA PRO A 97 1.18 5.03 -13.83
C PRO A 97 1.87 3.79 -14.43
N SER A 98 2.74 3.15 -13.65
CA SER A 98 3.32 1.84 -13.95
C SER A 98 2.38 0.72 -13.52
N ASP A 99 1.82 0.84 -12.32
CA ASP A 99 0.77 -0.02 -11.77
C ASP A 99 -0.18 0.79 -10.87
N VAL A 100 -1.30 0.19 -10.51
CA VAL A 100 -2.25 0.73 -9.51
C VAL A 100 -2.48 -0.34 -8.47
N THR A 101 -2.07 -0.06 -7.24
CA THR A 101 -2.26 -0.96 -6.11
C THR A 101 -3.46 -0.53 -5.27
N ALA A 102 -4.24 -1.50 -4.81
CA ALA A 102 -5.26 -1.30 -3.79
C ALA A 102 -4.82 -1.91 -2.46
N SER A 103 -5.33 -1.36 -1.35
CA SER A 103 -5.22 -1.97 -0.01
C SER A 103 -6.58 -2.46 0.45
N GLY A 104 -6.59 -3.52 1.24
CA GLY A 104 -7.79 -4.13 1.79
C GLY A 104 -7.45 -5.25 2.77
N LEU A 105 -8.50 -5.95 3.20
CA LEU A 105 -8.38 -7.01 4.18
C LEU A 105 -8.15 -8.37 3.50
N PHE A 106 -7.05 -9.03 3.85
CA PHE A 106 -6.84 -10.45 3.62
C PHE A 106 -7.37 -11.24 4.81
N ILE A 107 -8.08 -12.33 4.57
CA ILE A 107 -8.66 -13.21 5.60
C ILE A 107 -8.06 -14.60 5.50
N ASN A 108 -7.87 -15.27 6.63
CA ASN A 108 -7.49 -16.67 6.65
C ASN A 108 -8.76 -17.56 6.62
N GLU A 109 -9.20 -17.94 5.43
CA GLU A 109 -10.44 -18.72 5.24
C GLU A 109 -10.45 -20.03 6.05
N SER A 110 -9.30 -20.69 6.20
CA SER A 110 -9.18 -21.92 6.98
C SER A 110 -9.48 -21.68 8.46
N LEU A 111 -9.03 -20.56 9.04
CA LEU A 111 -9.37 -20.17 10.41
C LEU A 111 -10.86 -19.85 10.55
N PHE A 112 -11.43 -19.07 9.62
CA PHE A 112 -12.87 -18.76 9.62
C PHE A 112 -13.73 -20.03 9.53
N LYS A 113 -13.37 -20.97 8.64
CA LYS A 113 -14.02 -22.26 8.48
C LYS A 113 -13.92 -23.10 9.76
N LYS A 114 -12.73 -23.22 10.36
CA LYS A 114 -12.51 -23.95 11.62
C LYS A 114 -13.36 -23.38 12.77
N ALA A 115 -13.56 -22.07 12.80
CA ALA A 115 -14.37 -21.39 13.81
C ALA A 115 -15.90 -21.45 13.56
N GLY A 116 -16.31 -21.85 12.35
CA GLY A 116 -17.70 -21.79 11.90
C GLY A 116 -18.23 -20.35 11.84
N VAL A 117 -17.41 -19.40 11.41
CA VAL A 117 -17.78 -17.99 11.25
C VAL A 117 -17.87 -17.68 9.75
N ALA A 118 -19.05 -17.25 9.31
CA ALA A 118 -19.27 -16.84 7.93
C ALA A 118 -18.62 -15.48 7.64
N VAL A 119 -18.19 -15.29 6.39
CA VAL A 119 -17.58 -14.05 5.89
C VAL A 119 -18.53 -13.42 4.87
N PRO A 120 -18.68 -12.08 4.83
CA PRO A 120 -19.45 -11.41 3.80
C PRO A 120 -18.91 -11.72 2.40
N THR A 121 -19.82 -12.07 1.49
CA THR A 121 -19.50 -12.35 0.08
C THR A 121 -20.10 -11.32 -0.87
N SER A 122 -20.75 -10.27 -0.35
CA SER A 122 -21.35 -9.23 -1.18
C SER A 122 -21.27 -7.84 -0.53
N PRO A 123 -21.24 -6.75 -1.32
CA PRO A 123 -21.18 -5.39 -0.80
C PRO A 123 -22.34 -5.01 0.13
N GLN A 124 -23.53 -5.60 -0.08
CA GLN A 124 -24.72 -5.31 0.73
C GLN A 124 -24.60 -5.83 2.17
N ASN A 125 -23.69 -6.78 2.41
CA ASN A 125 -23.45 -7.39 3.71
C ASN A 125 -22.06 -7.02 4.27
N THR A 126 -21.45 -5.94 3.77
CA THR A 126 -20.11 -5.50 4.18
C THR A 126 -20.09 -5.24 5.69
N TRP A 127 -19.06 -5.76 6.36
CA TRP A 127 -18.86 -5.51 7.77
C TRP A 127 -18.41 -4.08 8.06
N THR A 128 -18.93 -3.53 9.16
CA THR A 128 -18.26 -2.41 9.82
C THR A 128 -16.99 -2.89 10.53
N TRP A 129 -16.11 -1.96 10.93
CA TRP A 129 -14.95 -2.28 11.78
C TRP A 129 -15.36 -3.04 13.05
N THR A 130 -16.46 -2.64 13.69
CA THR A 130 -16.99 -3.32 14.87
C THR A 130 -17.41 -4.75 14.58
N ASP A 131 -18.14 -4.98 13.48
CA ASP A 131 -18.60 -6.33 13.09
C ASP A 131 -17.42 -7.24 12.77
N PHE A 132 -16.47 -6.70 12.01
CA PHE A 132 -15.26 -7.42 11.62
C PHE A 132 -14.42 -7.81 12.83
N ILE A 133 -14.08 -6.88 13.73
CA ILE A 133 -13.26 -7.18 14.92
C ILE A 133 -13.98 -8.20 15.82
N LYS A 134 -15.30 -8.10 15.98
CA LYS A 134 -16.09 -9.09 16.73
C LYS A 134 -15.99 -10.49 16.10
N ALA A 135 -16.15 -10.59 14.78
CA ALA A 135 -16.02 -11.86 14.05
C ALA A 135 -14.60 -12.42 14.16
N ALA A 136 -13.57 -11.59 13.95
CA ALA A 136 -12.18 -11.98 14.01
C ALA A 136 -11.75 -12.44 15.42
N ASN A 137 -12.22 -11.76 16.48
CA ASN A 137 -12.02 -12.18 17.87
C ASN A 137 -12.62 -13.57 18.14
N LYS A 138 -13.85 -13.83 17.67
CA LYS A 138 -14.47 -15.15 17.78
C LYS A 138 -13.68 -16.23 17.04
N VAL A 139 -13.13 -15.90 15.87
CA VAL A 139 -12.26 -16.83 15.13
C VAL A 139 -10.99 -17.10 15.93
N ARG A 140 -10.30 -16.05 16.40
CA ARG A 140 -9.08 -16.15 17.22
C ARG A 140 -9.27 -17.08 18.41
N GLU A 141 -10.33 -16.86 19.19
CA GLU A 141 -10.65 -17.66 20.38
C GLU A 141 -10.91 -19.13 20.07
N LYS A 142 -11.57 -19.43 18.95
CA LYS A 142 -11.89 -20.82 18.57
C LYS A 142 -10.75 -21.56 17.90
N THR A 143 -9.83 -20.86 17.26
CA THR A 143 -8.77 -21.50 16.45
C THR A 143 -7.44 -21.58 17.17
N GLY A 144 -7.22 -20.71 18.17
CA GLY A 144 -5.94 -20.55 18.86
C GLY A 144 -4.98 -19.59 18.16
N ALA A 145 -5.44 -18.83 17.14
CA ALA A 145 -4.63 -17.76 16.57
C ALA A 145 -4.26 -16.74 17.66
N LYS A 146 -3.10 -16.09 17.52
CA LYS A 146 -2.58 -15.17 18.54
C LYS A 146 -3.26 -13.80 18.47
N TYR A 147 -3.59 -13.35 17.26
CA TYR A 147 -4.14 -12.03 17.00
C TYR A 147 -5.33 -12.09 16.05
N SER A 148 -6.23 -11.13 16.15
CA SER A 148 -7.42 -11.07 15.28
C SER A 148 -7.13 -10.29 14.00
N LEU A 149 -6.20 -9.34 14.07
CA LEU A 149 -5.84 -8.46 12.97
C LEU A 149 -4.37 -8.10 13.06
N THR A 150 -3.75 -7.77 11.93
CA THR A 150 -2.49 -7.03 11.90
C THR A 150 -2.49 -6.03 10.76
N PHE A 151 -1.72 -4.94 10.90
CA PHE A 151 -1.43 -3.92 9.89
C PHE A 151 0.09 -3.79 9.80
N ASP A 152 0.64 -3.57 8.60
CA ASP A 152 2.01 -3.09 8.49
C ASP A 152 2.13 -1.64 8.95
N GLN A 153 3.33 -1.23 9.40
CA GLN A 153 3.63 0.15 9.81
C GLN A 153 3.58 1.10 8.62
N SER A 154 2.36 1.44 8.19
CA SER A 154 2.11 2.23 7.00
C SER A 154 1.21 3.43 7.31
N PRO A 155 1.69 4.66 7.07
CA PRO A 155 0.86 5.84 7.17
C PRO A 155 -0.38 5.79 6.27
N SER A 156 -0.30 5.14 5.10
CA SER A 156 -1.45 5.05 4.19
C SER A 156 -2.55 4.13 4.72
N ARG A 157 -2.18 3.03 5.39
CA ARG A 157 -3.15 2.05 5.94
C ARG A 157 -3.86 2.64 7.15
N LEU A 158 -3.12 3.27 8.05
CA LEU A 158 -3.72 3.98 9.18
C LEU A 158 -4.65 5.10 8.70
N ARG A 159 -4.23 5.88 7.69
CA ARG A 159 -5.06 6.94 7.13
C ARG A 159 -6.35 6.42 6.49
N ALA A 160 -6.29 5.28 5.79
CA ALA A 160 -7.49 4.65 5.24
C ALA A 160 -8.50 4.30 6.35
N MET A 161 -8.03 3.69 7.45
CA MET A 161 -8.90 3.40 8.60
C MET A 161 -9.50 4.68 9.21
N VAL A 162 -8.71 5.75 9.34
CA VAL A 162 -9.21 7.05 9.82
C VAL A 162 -10.33 7.59 8.92
N TYR A 163 -10.15 7.53 7.59
CA TYR A 163 -11.17 7.96 6.64
C TYR A 163 -12.43 7.09 6.70
N GLU A 164 -12.28 5.77 6.82
CA GLU A 164 -13.42 4.84 7.00
C GLU A 164 -14.19 5.08 8.29
N MET A 165 -13.51 5.60 9.33
CA MET A 165 -14.12 6.03 10.59
C MET A 165 -14.63 7.48 10.55
N GLY A 166 -14.60 8.14 9.39
CA GLY A 166 -15.14 9.47 9.15
C GLY A 166 -14.22 10.63 9.58
N GLY A 167 -12.95 10.36 9.92
CA GLY A 167 -11.98 11.39 10.26
C GLY A 167 -11.30 11.99 9.04
N GLN A 168 -10.89 13.25 9.11
CA GLN A 168 -10.25 13.95 7.99
C GLN A 168 -8.72 13.93 8.01
N TYR A 169 -8.12 13.27 9.01
CA TYR A 169 -6.68 13.38 9.32
C TYR A 169 -6.28 14.85 9.58
N VAL A 170 -5.00 15.17 9.44
CA VAL A 170 -4.52 16.57 9.46
C VAL A 170 -5.07 17.30 8.24
N HIS A 171 -5.84 18.36 8.46
CA HIS A 171 -6.47 19.16 7.42
C HIS A 171 -6.37 20.64 7.71
N ALA A 172 -6.29 21.47 6.66
CA ALA A 172 -6.33 22.92 6.78
C ALA A 172 -7.77 23.44 6.67
N ASP A 173 -8.13 24.39 7.52
CA ASP A 173 -9.35 25.17 7.34
C ASP A 173 -9.20 26.22 6.22
N SER A 174 -10.24 27.00 5.96
CA SER A 174 -10.22 28.05 4.94
C SER A 174 -9.19 29.16 5.18
N SER A 175 -8.66 29.28 6.40
CA SER A 175 -7.59 30.22 6.75
C SER A 175 -6.18 29.63 6.54
N GLY A 176 -6.09 28.34 6.17
CA GLY A 176 -4.82 27.62 6.06
C GLY A 176 -4.31 27.07 7.39
N LYS A 177 -5.09 27.16 8.48
CA LYS A 177 -4.69 26.61 9.78
C LYS A 177 -4.95 25.12 9.80
N PHE A 178 -3.91 24.35 10.12
CA PHE A 178 -3.99 22.90 10.25
C PHE A 178 -4.59 22.48 11.60
N SER A 179 -5.51 21.53 11.57
CA SER A 179 -6.08 20.89 12.76
C SER A 179 -6.44 19.43 12.51
N VAL A 180 -6.92 18.74 13.55
CA VAL A 180 -7.46 17.38 13.50
C VAL A 180 -8.87 17.40 14.08
N ASP A 181 -9.77 16.63 13.49
CA ASP A 181 -11.17 16.54 13.93
C ASP A 181 -11.33 15.47 15.04
N ALA A 182 -12.48 15.52 15.72
CA ALA A 182 -12.80 14.56 16.78
C ALA A 182 -12.86 13.12 16.27
N ALA A 183 -13.30 12.91 15.03
CA ALA A 183 -13.35 11.60 14.39
C ALA A 183 -11.95 11.01 14.15
N THR A 184 -10.97 11.82 13.70
CA THR A 184 -9.56 11.40 13.61
C THR A 184 -9.02 11.00 14.98
N LYS A 185 -9.26 11.82 16.01
CA LYS A 185 -8.81 11.49 17.37
C LYS A 185 -9.37 10.15 17.84
N LYS A 186 -10.68 9.94 17.67
CA LYS A 186 -11.36 8.68 18.02
C LYS A 186 -10.80 7.48 17.25
N ALA A 187 -10.52 7.63 15.96
CA ALA A 187 -9.97 6.57 15.13
C ALA A 187 -8.55 6.18 15.55
N VAL A 188 -7.71 7.16 15.91
CA VAL A 188 -6.35 6.91 16.43
C VAL A 188 -6.40 6.27 17.81
N GLU A 189 -7.28 6.73 18.71
CA GLU A 189 -7.48 6.10 20.02
C GLU A 189 -7.96 4.65 19.89
N TYR A 190 -8.89 4.39 18.96
CA TYR A 190 -9.33 3.04 18.64
C TYR A 190 -8.17 2.18 18.13
N PHE A 191 -7.37 2.69 17.20
CA PHE A 191 -6.17 2.02 16.69
C PHE A 191 -5.20 1.61 17.80
N VAL A 192 -4.91 2.54 18.72
CA VAL A 192 -4.04 2.28 19.88
C VAL A 192 -4.65 1.20 20.78
N GLY A 193 -5.96 1.28 21.04
CA GLY A 193 -6.68 0.27 21.81
C GLY A 193 -6.53 -1.15 21.25
N LEU A 194 -6.62 -1.31 19.92
CA LEU A 194 -6.42 -2.62 19.26
C LEU A 194 -5.01 -3.19 19.49
N ASN A 195 -4.00 -2.33 19.66
CA ASN A 195 -2.63 -2.76 19.95
C ASN A 195 -2.41 -3.07 21.44
N ASP A 196 -3.27 -2.57 22.33
CA ASP A 196 -3.16 -2.75 23.77
C ASP A 196 -4.02 -3.91 24.31
N ASP A 197 -5.02 -4.39 23.57
CA ASP A 197 -5.98 -5.44 24.02
C ASP A 197 -5.80 -6.84 23.39
N LYS A 198 -4.63 -7.09 22.76
CA LYS A 198 -4.28 -8.30 21.98
C LYS A 198 -5.05 -8.48 20.66
N THR A 199 -5.84 -7.51 20.23
CA THR A 199 -6.45 -7.58 18.89
C THR A 199 -5.37 -7.57 17.80
N MET A 200 -4.36 -6.71 17.98
CA MET A 200 -3.20 -6.57 17.10
C MET A 200 -1.86 -6.86 17.80
N PRO A 201 -0.85 -7.34 17.04
CA PRO A 201 0.50 -7.49 17.53
C PRO A 201 1.20 -6.12 17.64
N LYS A 202 1.31 -5.59 18.86
CA LYS A 202 2.02 -4.33 19.15
C LYS A 202 3.46 -4.31 18.63
N SER A 203 4.13 -5.46 18.57
CA SER A 203 5.50 -5.62 18.07
C SER A 203 5.68 -5.22 16.60
N VAL A 204 4.62 -5.29 15.78
CA VAL A 204 4.68 -4.76 14.41
C VAL A 204 4.90 -3.25 14.46
N TRP A 205 4.25 -2.55 15.41
CA TRP A 205 4.26 -1.10 15.53
C TRP A 205 5.37 -0.53 16.41
N THR A 206 5.98 -1.33 17.28
CA THR A 206 7.05 -0.86 18.18
C THR A 206 8.43 -1.39 17.80
N SER A 207 8.50 -2.58 17.17
CA SER A 207 9.77 -3.25 16.87
C SER A 207 9.90 -3.71 15.41
N GLY A 208 8.92 -3.40 14.55
CA GLY A 208 8.97 -3.74 13.12
C GLY A 208 8.86 -5.24 12.84
N ALA A 209 8.16 -5.99 13.69
CA ALA A 209 7.90 -7.41 13.41
C ALA A 209 7.15 -7.58 12.08
N ASP A 210 7.40 -8.67 11.35
CA ASP A 210 6.84 -8.87 10.01
C ASP A 210 5.37 -9.35 10.06
N PRO A 211 4.40 -8.49 9.67
CA PRO A 211 2.99 -8.88 9.65
C PRO A 211 2.64 -9.89 8.57
N SER A 212 3.38 -9.93 7.45
CA SER A 212 3.16 -10.89 6.36
C SER A 212 3.49 -12.30 6.82
N ALA A 213 4.65 -12.46 7.48
CA ALA A 213 5.06 -13.74 8.04
C ALA A 213 4.05 -14.27 9.08
N MET A 214 3.52 -13.39 9.95
CA MET A 214 2.50 -13.78 10.94
C MET A 214 1.18 -14.22 10.29
N PHE A 215 0.80 -13.64 9.16
CA PHE A 215 -0.40 -14.06 8.43
C PHE A 215 -0.17 -15.42 7.75
N GLN A 216 0.98 -15.62 7.10
CA GLN A 216 1.35 -16.89 6.46
C GLN A 216 1.43 -18.04 7.46
N SER A 217 1.88 -17.78 8.70
CA SER A 217 1.95 -18.81 9.75
C SER A 217 0.60 -19.11 10.41
N GLY A 218 -0.46 -18.37 10.09
CA GLY A 218 -1.77 -18.48 10.74
C GLY A 218 -1.82 -17.90 12.16
N ASP A 219 -0.82 -17.13 12.58
CA ASP A 219 -0.79 -16.48 13.89
C ASP A 219 -1.82 -15.33 13.98
N VAL A 220 -2.25 -14.78 12.85
CA VAL A 220 -3.27 -13.73 12.78
C VAL A 220 -4.46 -14.18 11.93
N VAL A 221 -5.67 -13.80 12.34
CA VAL A 221 -6.91 -14.15 11.62
C VAL A 221 -7.04 -13.40 10.29
N ALA A 222 -6.64 -12.13 10.27
CA ALA A 222 -6.73 -11.28 9.09
C ALA A 222 -5.58 -10.26 9.04
N TYR A 223 -5.23 -9.82 7.83
CA TYR A 223 -4.16 -8.87 7.58
C TYR A 223 -4.65 -7.75 6.65
N TRP A 224 -4.62 -6.52 7.12
CA TRP A 224 -4.85 -5.35 6.27
C TRP A 224 -3.56 -4.96 5.56
N SER A 225 -3.52 -5.14 4.24
CA SER A 225 -2.35 -4.88 3.41
C SER A 225 -2.75 -4.56 1.97
N GLY A 226 -1.79 -4.56 1.05
CA GLY A 226 -2.07 -4.35 -0.37
C GLY A 226 -1.95 -5.58 -1.24
N VAL A 227 -2.43 -5.44 -2.47
CA VAL A 227 -2.48 -6.49 -3.49
C VAL A 227 -1.12 -7.13 -3.80
N TRP A 228 0.00 -6.46 -3.49
CA TRP A 228 1.34 -7.02 -3.63
C TRP A 228 1.58 -8.25 -2.74
N GLN A 229 0.74 -8.49 -1.72
CA GLN A 229 0.82 -9.69 -0.88
C GLN A 229 0.25 -10.96 -1.54
N VAL A 230 -0.59 -10.82 -2.57
CA VAL A 230 -1.28 -11.96 -3.20
C VAL A 230 -0.32 -13.11 -3.57
N PRO A 231 0.85 -12.87 -4.20
CA PRO A 231 1.78 -13.95 -4.53
C PRO A 231 2.30 -14.72 -3.31
N ALA A 232 2.45 -14.05 -2.16
CA ALA A 232 2.94 -14.68 -0.93
C ALA A 232 1.85 -15.49 -0.20
N PHE A 233 0.58 -15.20 -0.46
CA PHE A 233 -0.57 -15.88 0.19
C PHE A 233 -1.24 -16.93 -0.70
N ALA A 234 -0.90 -16.97 -1.99
CA ALA A 234 -1.41 -17.95 -2.95
C ALA A 234 -0.63 -19.28 -2.95
N SER A 235 0.48 -19.35 -2.20
CA SER A 235 1.32 -20.54 -2.01
C SER A 235 0.93 -21.33 -0.76
#